data_AF-A0AA37WEA8-F1
#
_entry.id   AF-A0AA37WEA8-F1
#
_cell.length_a   1.000
_cell.length_b   1.000
_cell.length_c   1.000
_cell.angle_alpha   90.00
_cell.angle_beta   90.00
_cell.angle_gamma   90.00
#
_symmetry.space_group_name_H-M   'P 1'
#
loop_
_entity.id
_entity.type
_entity.pdbx_description
1 polymer ?
#
loop_
_entity_poly.entity_id
_entity_poly.type
_entity_poly.pdbx_seq_one_letter_code
_entity_poly.pdbx_strand_id
1 'polypeptide(L)'
;MSIYPGNRRNSGNPFGNWLAIIMMAVILIGSFFVLRGIFNLLYFLAPILLIATLIIDYKVVLNFIKQLGVLFTKNPLYGIGATALTFFLYPIVFVVLLFRAFTGKKLRKFQNPGDAEREGDFVEYEELDEEPLDLDEFGKVKEKNYDNYFNKER
;
A
#
# COMPACT_ATOMS: atom_id res chain seq x y z
N MET A 1 -42.49 -22.93 34.54
CA MET A 1 -42.63 -21.52 34.94
C MET A 1 -41.58 -20.71 34.18
N SER A 2 -41.92 -20.06 33.05
CA SER A 2 -40.95 -19.28 32.26
C SER A 2 -40.97 -17.80 32.66
N ILE A 3 -39.84 -17.29 33.10
CA ILE A 3 -39.63 -15.85 33.33
C ILE A 3 -39.29 -15.22 31.98
N TYR A 4 -40.19 -14.39 31.45
CA TYR A 4 -39.85 -13.51 30.33
C TYR A 4 -39.16 -12.26 30.90
N PRO A 5 -37.91 -11.94 30.50
CA PRO A 5 -37.33 -10.65 30.84
C PRO A 5 -38.09 -9.56 30.09
N GLY A 6 -38.75 -8.69 30.85
CA GLY A 6 -39.45 -7.52 30.32
C GLY A 6 -38.50 -6.67 29.48
N ASN A 7 -38.92 -6.43 28.24
CA ASN A 7 -38.21 -5.57 27.30
C ASN A 7 -38.19 -4.14 27.86
N ARG A 8 -37.05 -3.69 28.41
CA ARG A 8 -36.85 -2.29 28.81
C ARG A 8 -36.86 -1.46 27.54
N ARG A 9 -38.04 -0.97 27.16
CA ARG A 9 -38.16 0.11 26.19
C ARG A 9 -37.36 1.27 26.76
N ASN A 10 -36.18 1.50 26.20
CA ASN A 10 -35.48 2.76 26.37
C ASN A 10 -36.44 3.81 25.83
N SER A 11 -37.16 4.49 26.73
CA SER A 11 -38.03 5.60 26.38
C SER A 11 -37.11 6.68 25.85
N GLY A 12 -36.97 6.70 24.52
CA GLY A 12 -36.21 7.72 23.81
C GLY A 12 -36.79 9.06 24.17
N ASN A 13 -36.16 9.73 25.14
CA ASN A 13 -36.49 11.09 25.49
C ASN A 13 -36.33 11.89 24.19
N PRO A 14 -37.37 12.57 23.68
CA PRO A 14 -37.22 13.43 22.49
C PRO A 14 -36.22 14.55 22.77
N PHE A 15 -35.95 14.82 24.06
CA PHE A 15 -34.88 15.69 24.48
C PHE A 15 -33.45 15.07 24.44
N GLY A 16 -33.33 13.76 24.27
CA GLY A 16 -32.04 13.06 24.06
C GLY A 16 -31.48 13.23 22.65
N ASN A 17 -32.33 13.49 21.65
CA ASN A 17 -31.88 13.68 20.26
C ASN A 17 -31.13 15.00 20.07
N TRP A 18 -31.61 16.11 20.66
CA TRP A 18 -30.86 17.37 20.58
C TRP A 18 -29.61 17.36 21.45
N LEU A 19 -29.62 16.66 22.59
CA LEU A 19 -28.40 16.46 23.38
C LEU A 19 -27.34 15.71 22.57
N ALA A 20 -27.72 14.66 21.82
CA ALA A 20 -26.82 13.96 20.92
C ALA A 20 -26.26 14.84 19.79
N ILE A 21 -27.10 15.71 19.21
CA ILE A 21 -26.66 16.68 18.18
C ILE A 21 -25.68 17.70 18.77
N ILE A 22 -25.97 18.24 19.96
CA ILE A 22 -25.06 19.18 20.64
C ILE A 22 -23.74 18.48 21.00
N MET A 23 -23.78 17.26 21.53
CA MET A 23 -22.58 16.48 21.84
C MET A 23 -21.75 16.18 20.58
N MET A 24 -22.40 15.81 19.47
CA MET A 24 -21.72 15.65 18.18
C MET A 24 -21.09 16.96 17.72
N ALA A 25 -21.79 18.09 17.82
CA ALA A 25 -21.26 19.39 17.46
C ALA A 25 -20.03 19.76 18.32
N VAL A 26 -20.10 19.54 19.64
CA VAL A 26 -18.96 19.79 20.56
C VAL A 26 -17.77 18.90 20.22
N ILE A 27 -17.98 17.61 19.93
CA ILE A 27 -16.91 16.71 19.51
C ILE A 27 -16.29 17.19 18.19
N LEU A 28 -17.09 17.54 17.19
CA LEU A 28 -16.59 18.03 15.91
C LEU A 28 -15.81 19.33 16.05
N ILE A 29 -16.29 20.28 16.86
CA ILE A 29 -15.60 21.53 17.14
C ILE A 29 -14.29 21.26 17.89
N GLY A 30 -14.33 20.42 18.94
CA GLY A 30 -13.15 20.01 19.69
C GLY A 30 -12.10 19.34 18.80
N SER A 31 -12.51 18.36 17.99
CA SER A 31 -11.66 17.71 17.00
C SER A 31 -11.10 18.70 15.98
N PHE A 32 -11.86 19.70 15.55
CA PHE A 32 -11.38 20.74 14.64
C PHE A 32 -10.22 21.53 15.25
N PHE A 33 -10.30 21.91 16.53
CA PHE A 33 -9.20 22.59 17.22
C PHE A 33 -7.96 21.70 17.35
N VAL A 34 -8.14 20.42 17.72
CA VAL A 34 -7.04 19.46 17.82
C VAL A 34 -6.37 19.24 16.47
N LEU A 35 -7.16 18.97 15.43
CA LEU A 35 -6.68 18.81 14.06
C LEU A 35 -5.94 20.07 13.60
N ARG A 36 -6.51 21.27 13.82
CA ARG A 36 -5.85 22.53 13.48
C ARG A 36 -4.48 22.65 14.15
N GLY A 37 -4.37 22.28 15.43
CA GLY A 37 -3.09 22.26 16.15
C GLY A 37 -2.08 21.31 15.53
N ILE A 38 -2.50 20.06 15.27
CA ILE A 38 -1.66 19.03 14.63
C ILE A 38 -1.22 19.48 13.24
N PHE A 39 -2.14 19.97 12.42
CA PHE A 39 -1.83 20.47 11.09
C PHE A 39 -0.88 21.65 11.15
N ASN A 40 -1.07 22.61 12.05
CA ASN A 40 -0.17 23.75 12.17
C ASN A 40 1.27 23.32 12.52
N LEU A 41 1.40 22.38 13.47
CA LEU A 41 2.68 21.76 13.80
C LEU A 41 3.27 21.03 12.59
N LEU A 42 2.45 20.24 11.89
CA LEU A 42 2.88 19.47 10.73
C LEU A 42 3.32 20.38 9.57
N TYR A 43 2.63 21.49 9.35
CA TYR A 43 2.99 22.53 8.37
C TYR A 43 4.37 23.14 8.70
N PHE A 44 4.62 23.42 9.98
CA PHE A 44 5.92 23.92 10.45
C PHE A 44 7.05 22.88 10.28
N LEU A 45 6.79 21.61 10.59
CA LEU A 45 7.75 20.52 10.42
C LEU A 45 7.90 20.04 8.98
N ALA A 46 6.93 20.28 8.11
CA ALA A 46 6.92 19.80 6.74
C ALA A 46 8.23 20.09 5.95
N PRO A 47 8.80 21.31 5.93
CA PRO A 47 10.08 21.52 5.26
C PRO A 47 11.20 20.63 5.82
N ILE A 48 11.23 20.43 7.14
CA ILE A 48 12.20 19.54 7.79
C ILE A 48 11.95 18.08 7.40
N LEU A 49 10.70 17.63 7.37
CA LEU A 49 10.32 16.27 6.95
C LEU A 49 10.73 15.99 5.50
N LEU A 50 10.55 16.98 4.61
CA LEU A 50 10.96 16.87 3.21
C LEU A 50 12.48 16.69 3.13
N ILE A 51 13.25 17.58 3.77
CA ILE A 51 14.72 17.51 3.80
C ILE A 51 15.18 16.17 4.39
N ALA A 52 14.59 15.74 5.51
CA ALA A 52 14.90 14.45 6.14
C ALA A 52 14.65 13.27 5.18
N THR A 53 13.55 13.31 4.43
CA THR A 53 13.25 12.28 3.42
C THR A 53 14.31 12.26 2.32
N LEU A 54 14.70 13.43 1.80
CA LEU A 54 15.75 13.53 0.78
C LEU A 54 17.10 12.97 1.27
N ILE A 55 17.45 13.23 2.53
CA ILE A 55 18.69 12.72 3.14
C ILE A 55 18.63 11.18 3.32
N ILE A 56 17.49 10.63 3.74
CA ILE A 56 17.34 9.20 4.02
C ILE A 56 17.30 8.38 2.73
N ASP A 57 16.43 8.74 1.79
CA ASP A 57 16.33 8.12 0.47
C ASP A 57 15.65 9.07 -0.53
N TYR A 58 16.47 9.86 -1.24
CA TYR A 58 15.98 10.80 -2.26
C TYR A 58 15.19 10.10 -3.40
N LYS A 59 15.40 8.79 -3.63
CA LYS A 59 14.67 8.05 -4.67
C LYS A 59 13.19 7.96 -4.33
N VAL A 60 12.81 7.98 -3.05
CA VAL A 60 11.40 7.96 -2.63
C VAL A 60 10.68 9.21 -3.13
N VAL A 61 11.31 10.38 -3.01
CA VAL A 61 10.75 11.65 -3.50
C VAL A 61 10.69 11.67 -5.03
N LEU A 62 11.76 11.23 -5.70
CA LEU A 62 11.79 11.15 -7.17
C LEU A 62 10.74 10.18 -7.72
N ASN A 63 10.59 9.01 -7.09
CA ASN A 63 9.58 8.03 -7.48
C ASN A 63 8.17 8.58 -7.29
N PHE A 64 7.93 9.35 -6.22
CA PHE A 64 6.64 10.03 -6.02
C PHE A 64 6.36 11.07 -7.11
N ILE A 65 7.33 11.92 -7.46
CA ILE A 65 7.18 12.90 -8.55
C ILE A 65 6.94 12.19 -9.90
N LYS A 66 7.69 11.11 -10.16
CA LYS A 66 7.50 10.27 -11.35
C LYS A 66 6.10 9.65 -11.37
N GLN A 67 5.60 9.16 -10.24
CA GLN A 67 4.24 8.66 -10.11
C GLN A 67 3.23 9.74 -10.49
N LEU A 68 3.34 10.95 -9.94
CA LEU A 68 2.47 12.07 -10.33
C LEU A 68 2.50 12.33 -11.84
N GLY A 69 3.69 12.34 -12.46
CA GLY A 69 3.83 12.49 -13.91
C GLY A 69 3.12 11.40 -14.72
N VAL A 70 3.19 10.14 -14.28
CA VAL A 70 2.49 9.01 -14.93
C VAL A 70 0.97 9.13 -14.78
N LEU A 71 0.46 9.75 -13.70
CA LEU A 71 -0.98 10.00 -13.59
C LEU A 71 -1.47 10.95 -14.70
N PHE A 72 -0.70 11.99 -15.04
CA PHE A 72 -1.07 12.90 -16.13
C PHE A 72 -1.15 12.21 -17.49
N THR A 73 -0.24 11.28 -17.78
CA THR A 73 -0.24 10.57 -19.08
C THR A 73 -1.30 9.49 -19.16
N LYS A 74 -1.65 8.84 -18.04
CA LYS A 74 -2.72 7.83 -18.00
C LYS A 74 -4.11 8.45 -18.03
N ASN A 75 -4.34 9.47 -17.20
CA ASN A 75 -5.62 10.14 -17.05
C ASN A 75 -5.41 11.56 -16.51
N PRO A 76 -5.50 12.61 -17.35
CA PRO A 76 -5.22 13.99 -16.96
C PRO A 76 -6.03 14.46 -15.76
N LEU A 77 -7.30 14.06 -15.64
CA LEU A 77 -8.17 14.42 -14.52
C LEU A 77 -7.62 13.91 -13.18
N TYR A 78 -7.15 12.67 -13.13
CA TYR A 78 -6.53 12.12 -11.93
C TYR A 78 -5.18 12.78 -11.65
N GLY A 79 -4.40 13.14 -12.68
CA GLY A 79 -3.16 13.91 -12.52
C GLY A 79 -3.40 15.24 -11.82
N ILE A 80 -4.34 16.04 -12.33
CA ILE A 80 -4.70 17.34 -11.74
C ILE A 80 -5.22 17.16 -10.31
N GLY A 81 -6.13 16.22 -10.10
CA GLY A 81 -6.69 15.94 -8.77
C GLY A 81 -5.61 15.54 -7.77
N ALA A 82 -4.69 14.65 -8.15
CA ALA A 82 -3.60 14.19 -7.29
C ALA A 82 -2.60 15.32 -6.98
N THR A 83 -2.25 16.15 -7.96
CA THR A 83 -1.35 17.29 -7.74
C THR A 83 -2.00 18.34 -6.86
N ALA A 84 -3.27 18.68 -7.08
CA ALA A 84 -4.00 19.61 -6.22
C ALA A 84 -4.09 19.09 -4.78
N LEU A 85 -4.44 17.81 -4.61
CA LEU A 85 -4.51 17.15 -3.30
C LEU A 85 -3.13 17.15 -2.62
N THR A 86 -2.06 16.90 -3.37
CA THR A 86 -0.69 16.97 -2.84
C THR A 86 -0.34 18.39 -2.40
N PHE A 87 -0.75 19.42 -3.13
CA PHE A 87 -0.48 20.80 -2.77
C PHE A 87 -1.23 21.22 -1.49
N PHE A 88 -2.50 20.85 -1.34
CA PHE A 88 -3.26 21.17 -0.13
C PHE A 88 -2.89 20.31 1.08
N LEU A 89 -2.54 19.04 0.86
CA LEU A 89 -2.19 18.07 1.91
C LEU A 89 -0.68 17.78 1.97
N TYR A 90 0.17 18.69 1.50
CA TYR A 90 1.62 18.47 1.43
C TYR A 90 2.26 18.02 2.77
N PRO A 91 1.84 18.52 3.96
CA PRO A 91 2.46 18.10 5.20
C PRO A 91 2.19 16.61 5.50
N ILE A 92 0.98 16.13 5.20
CA ILE A 92 0.63 14.72 5.32
C ILE A 92 1.42 13.90 4.31
N VAL A 93 1.51 14.36 3.07
CA VAL A 93 2.28 13.67 2.03
C VAL A 93 3.74 13.52 2.46
N PHE A 94 4.35 14.55 3.05
CA PHE A 94 5.75 14.48 3.48
C PHE A 94 5.96 13.52 4.66
N VAL A 95 5.02 13.43 5.61
CA VAL A 95 5.06 12.37 6.65
C VAL A 95 5.04 10.99 6.00
N VAL A 96 4.14 10.77 5.03
CA VAL A 96 4.02 9.49 4.32
C VAL A 96 5.29 9.18 3.53
N LEU A 97 5.90 10.16 2.86
CA LEU A 97 7.16 9.97 2.13
C LEU A 97 8.30 9.62 3.09
N LEU A 98 8.41 10.31 4.22
CA LEU A 98 9.41 10.02 5.24
C LEU A 98 9.24 8.61 5.80
N PHE A 99 8.00 8.23 6.13
CA PHE A 99 7.67 6.89 6.58
C PHE A 99 8.09 5.83 5.55
N ARG A 100 7.75 6.04 4.26
CA ARG A 100 8.19 5.16 3.17
C ARG A 100 9.72 5.09 3.05
N ALA A 101 10.44 6.18 3.29
CA ALA A 101 11.90 6.19 3.29
C ALA A 101 12.50 5.38 4.46
N PHE A 102 11.89 5.45 5.65
CA PHE A 102 12.31 4.63 6.79
C PHE A 102 12.02 3.14 6.57
N THR A 103 10.83 2.79 6.08
CA THR A 103 10.44 1.39 5.85
C THR A 103 11.11 0.77 4.62
N GLY A 104 11.37 1.59 3.60
CA GLY A 104 11.94 1.15 2.31
C GLY A 104 13.30 0.48 2.43
N LYS A 105 14.11 0.83 3.43
CA LYS A 105 15.41 0.18 3.68
C LYS A 105 15.28 -1.31 4.01
N LYS A 106 14.19 -1.72 4.67
CA LYS A 106 13.92 -3.12 5.01
C LYS A 106 13.28 -3.90 3.86
N LEU A 107 12.43 -3.25 3.07
CA LEU A 107 11.74 -3.88 1.93
C LEU A 107 12.62 -4.04 0.69
N ARG A 108 13.69 -3.26 0.53
CA ARG A 108 14.63 -3.41 -0.61
C ARG A 108 15.34 -4.77 -0.63
N LYS A 109 15.55 -5.41 0.53
CA LYS A 109 16.06 -6.79 0.62
C LYS A 109 15.09 -7.84 0.02
N PHE A 110 13.79 -7.53 -0.08
CA PHE A 110 12.78 -8.47 -0.60
C PHE A 110 12.30 -8.14 -2.03
N GLN A 111 12.39 -6.88 -2.46
CA GLN A 111 11.93 -6.47 -3.80
C GLN A 111 12.97 -6.68 -4.91
N ASN A 112 14.26 -6.71 -4.57
CA ASN A 112 15.34 -6.93 -5.54
C ASN A 112 16.22 -8.12 -5.11
N PRO A 113 15.82 -9.38 -5.36
CA PRO A 113 16.72 -10.52 -5.18
C PRO A 113 18.02 -10.40 -6.02
N GLY A 114 18.04 -9.56 -7.07
CA GLY A 114 19.23 -9.30 -7.90
C GLY A 114 20.22 -8.23 -7.38
N ASP A 115 19.90 -7.51 -6.30
CA ASP A 115 20.86 -6.59 -5.65
C ASP A 115 21.58 -7.23 -4.45
N ALA A 116 21.10 -8.39 -3.96
CA ALA A 116 21.76 -9.19 -2.93
C ALA A 116 23.09 -9.82 -3.40
N GLU A 117 23.38 -9.76 -4.69
CA GLU A 117 24.61 -10.28 -5.29
C GLU A 117 25.81 -9.31 -5.13
N ARG A 118 25.58 -8.06 -4.69
CA ARG A 118 26.64 -7.04 -4.56
C ARG A 118 27.15 -6.81 -3.14
N GLU A 119 26.41 -7.23 -2.12
CA GLU A 119 26.86 -7.22 -0.73
C GLU A 119 26.78 -8.67 -0.25
N GLY A 120 27.94 -9.31 -0.06
CA GLY A 120 28.10 -10.75 0.25
C GLY A 120 27.50 -11.23 1.57
N ASP A 121 26.21 -11.00 1.78
CA ASP A 121 25.40 -11.69 2.76
C ASP A 121 24.99 -13.02 2.13
N PHE A 122 25.52 -14.11 2.68
CA PHE A 122 25.11 -15.48 2.37
C PHE A 122 23.59 -15.58 2.51
N VAL A 123 22.90 -15.82 1.40
CA VAL A 123 21.50 -16.22 1.41
C VAL A 123 21.49 -17.66 1.91
N GLU A 124 20.86 -17.90 3.05
CA GLU A 124 20.62 -19.25 3.56
C GLU A 124 19.62 -19.91 2.60
N TYR A 125 20.11 -20.82 1.78
CA TYR A 125 19.27 -21.64 0.91
C TYR A 125 18.46 -22.57 1.82
N GLU A 126 17.14 -22.49 1.71
CA GLU A 126 16.28 -23.55 2.20
C GLU A 126 16.56 -24.76 1.31
N GLU A 127 17.30 -25.75 1.84
CA GLU A 127 17.45 -27.06 1.20
C GLU A 127 16.03 -27.64 1.07
N LEU A 128 15.46 -27.55 -0.13
CA LEU A 128 14.25 -28.28 -0.45
C LEU A 128 14.62 -29.77 -0.41
N ASP A 129 13.99 -30.53 0.47
CA ASP A 129 14.14 -31.97 0.50
C ASP A 129 13.97 -32.51 -0.92
N GLU A 130 15.00 -33.17 -1.43
CA GLU A 130 14.99 -33.82 -2.74
C GLU A 130 14.03 -35.01 -2.66
N GLU A 131 12.72 -34.76 -2.81
CA GLU A 131 11.82 -35.83 -3.21
C GLU A 131 12.28 -36.30 -4.60
N PRO A 132 12.71 -37.57 -4.75
CA PRO A 132 13.19 -38.07 -6.01
C PRO A 132 12.05 -37.92 -7.02
N LEU A 133 12.31 -37.11 -8.05
CA LEU A 133 11.36 -36.91 -9.13
C LEU A 133 11.13 -38.27 -9.81
N ASP A 134 9.93 -38.82 -9.65
CA ASP A 134 9.58 -40.13 -10.18
C ASP A 134 9.46 -40.02 -11.71
N LEU A 135 10.54 -40.37 -12.41
CA LEU A 135 10.71 -40.18 -13.86
C LEU A 135 9.89 -41.16 -14.71
N ASP A 136 9.13 -42.05 -14.08
CA ASP A 136 8.35 -43.10 -14.75
C ASP A 136 7.17 -42.54 -15.57
N GLU A 137 6.73 -41.30 -15.33
CA GLU A 137 5.63 -40.68 -16.07
C GLU A 137 6.03 -40.04 -17.42
N PHE A 138 7.33 -39.80 -17.68
CA PHE A 138 7.80 -39.25 -18.96
C PHE A 138 8.04 -40.30 -20.06
N GLY A 139 7.90 -41.59 -19.74
CA GLY A 139 8.24 -42.73 -20.60
C GLY A 139 7.22 -43.12 -21.68
N LYS A 140 6.19 -42.32 -21.98
CA LYS A 140 5.23 -42.64 -23.06
C LYS A 140 5.07 -41.52 -24.09
N VAL A 141 6.18 -41.08 -24.66
CA VAL A 141 6.14 -40.32 -25.92
C VAL A 141 5.92 -41.31 -27.06
N LYS A 142 4.68 -41.38 -27.58
CA LYS A 142 4.37 -42.07 -28.84
C LYS A 142 5.22 -41.47 -29.96
N GLU A 143 6.13 -42.28 -30.50
CA GLU A 143 6.90 -41.98 -31.70
C GLU A 143 5.95 -41.65 -32.86
N LYS A 144 5.93 -40.39 -33.30
CA LYS A 144 5.18 -39.98 -34.49
C LYS A 144 6.08 -40.15 -35.71
N ASN A 145 5.69 -41.03 -36.63
CA ASN A 145 6.36 -41.23 -37.91
C ASN A 145 5.98 -40.07 -38.86
N TYR A 146 6.98 -39.26 -39.25
CA TYR A 146 6.82 -38.07 -40.10
C TYR A 146 7.07 -38.35 -41.59
N ASP A 147 7.34 -39.60 -41.97
CA ASP A 147 7.73 -39.96 -43.33
C ASP A 147 6.55 -39.85 -44.32
N ASN A 148 5.32 -39.83 -43.81
CA ASN A 148 4.09 -39.76 -44.61
C ASN A 148 3.74 -38.35 -45.11
N TYR A 149 4.42 -37.29 -44.64
CA TYR A 149 4.08 -35.91 -45.05
C TYR A 149 4.75 -35.47 -46.34
N PHE A 150 5.85 -36.12 -46.75
CA PHE A 150 6.62 -35.72 -47.93
C PHE A 150 6.32 -36.54 -49.19
N ASN A 151 5.53 -37.62 -49.09
CA ASN A 151 5.24 -38.52 -50.21
C ASN A 151 3.88 -38.25 -50.90
N LYS A 152 3.27 -37.08 -50.70
CA LYS A 152 1.96 -36.76 -51.30
C LYS A 152 2.00 -35.75 -52.47
N GLU A 153 3.17 -35.28 -52.87
CA GLU A 153 3.30 -34.35 -54.01
C GLU A 153 4.06 -34.94 -55.22
N ARG A 154 3.93 -36.24 -55.49
CA ARG A 154 4.21 -36.80 -56.82
C ARG A 154 3.12 -37.77 -57.26
#